data_AF-A0A0G2BMN0-F1
#
_entry.id   AF-A0A0G2BMN0-F1
#
_cell.length_a   1.000
_cell.length_b   1.000
_cell.length_c   1.000
_cell.angle_alpha   90.00
_cell.angle_beta   90.00
_cell.angle_gamma   90.00
#
_symmetry.space_group_name_H-M   'P 1'
#
loop_
_entity.id
_entity.type
_entity.pdbx_description
1 polymer ?
#
loop_
_entity_poly.entity_id
_entity_poly.type
_entity_poly.pdbx_seq_one_letter_code
_entity_poly.pdbx_strand_id
1 'polypeptide(L)'
;MGLLIILVALLPGFAWLFFYLQEDLHPEPKGLLATAFMSGAAFSFLALAVQLILKRTGYIPEMIRPDAVAAFLPYGVIGAIFAFSFVEEIFKFAAAYLTVHNKPDFDEPVDAMIYAVVAALGFATVENLGAIAPAPGQPAMLGLALETVSMRFMGATLLHTLAASLVGYYWALSIRGFGRNAWLWFGILLATLLHGTFNYLIINYGNLVYGLIFIAVAGLFVLLDFEKLKNKPV
;
A
#
# COMPACT_ATOMS: atom_id res chain seq x y z
N MET A 1 17.99 -17.24 2.53
CA MET A 1 16.90 -16.94 3.47
C MET A 1 16.16 -18.25 3.75
N GLY A 2 15.94 -18.61 5.01
CA GLY A 2 15.27 -19.88 5.36
C GLY A 2 13.76 -19.85 5.09
N LEU A 3 13.14 -21.00 4.85
CA LEU A 3 11.70 -21.13 4.55
C LEU A 3 10.82 -20.47 5.63
N LEU A 4 11.14 -20.68 6.91
CA LEU A 4 10.39 -20.09 8.02
C LEU A 4 10.34 -18.55 7.96
N ILE A 5 11.46 -17.91 7.61
CA ILE A 5 11.56 -16.44 7.53
C ILE A 5 10.70 -15.90 6.38
N ILE A 6 10.68 -16.62 5.25
CA ILE A 6 9.80 -16.30 4.12
C ILE A 6 8.34 -16.38 4.56
N LEU A 7 7.94 -17.46 5.24
CA LEU A 7 6.57 -17.64 5.72
C LEU A 7 6.15 -16.50 6.66
N VAL A 8 7.03 -16.07 7.57
CA VAL A 8 6.78 -14.94 8.47
C VAL A 8 6.52 -13.65 7.68
N ALA A 9 7.26 -13.38 6.61
CA ALA A 9 7.04 -12.19 5.76
C ALA A 9 5.68 -12.15 5.06
N LEU A 10 5.10 -13.31 4.78
CA LEU A 10 3.80 -13.43 4.12
C LEU A 10 2.64 -13.17 5.07
N LEU A 11 2.82 -13.43 6.37
CA LEU A 11 1.74 -13.36 7.37
C LEU A 11 0.97 -12.03 7.38
N PRO A 12 1.61 -10.85 7.34
CA PRO A 12 0.87 -9.59 7.35
C PRO A 12 -0.07 -9.43 6.16
N GLY A 13 0.39 -9.82 4.96
CA GLY A 13 -0.38 -9.68 3.74
C GLY A 13 -1.64 -10.54 3.78
N PHE A 14 -1.51 -11.80 4.21
CA PHE A 14 -2.65 -12.70 4.33
C PHE A 14 -3.57 -12.35 5.51
N ALA A 15 -3.02 -11.94 6.66
CA ALA A 15 -3.84 -11.55 7.82
C ALA A 15 -4.79 -10.40 7.48
N TRP A 16 -4.29 -9.34 6.83
CA TRP A 16 -5.13 -8.24 6.38
C TRP A 16 -6.04 -8.63 5.22
N LEU A 17 -5.61 -9.52 4.30
CA LEU A 17 -6.47 -10.06 3.25
C LEU A 17 -7.72 -10.71 3.86
N PHE A 18 -7.53 -11.59 4.85
CA PHE A 18 -8.65 -12.26 5.51
C PHE A 18 -9.61 -11.28 6.19
N PHE A 19 -9.08 -10.21 6.79
CA PHE A 19 -9.90 -9.16 7.39
C PHE A 19 -10.77 -8.46 6.34
N TYR A 20 -10.18 -7.91 5.26
CA TYR A 20 -10.95 -7.15 4.27
C TYR A 20 -11.91 -8.00 3.44
N LEU A 21 -11.64 -9.30 3.27
CA LEU A 21 -12.63 -10.19 2.63
C LEU A 21 -13.88 -10.41 3.50
N GLN A 22 -13.88 -10.05 4.78
CA GLN A 22 -15.11 -9.99 5.59
C GLN A 22 -15.92 -8.69 5.37
N GLU A 23 -15.30 -7.68 4.77
CA GLU A 23 -15.95 -6.41 4.42
C GLU A 23 -16.72 -6.49 3.09
N ASP A 24 -16.77 -7.67 2.49
CA ASP A 24 -17.52 -7.95 1.27
C ASP A 24 -18.76 -8.80 1.62
N LEU A 25 -19.94 -8.34 1.20
CA LEU A 25 -21.20 -9.05 1.42
C LEU A 25 -21.43 -10.16 0.39
N HIS A 26 -20.83 -10.04 -0.81
CA HIS A 26 -20.96 -11.00 -1.90
C HIS A 26 -19.57 -11.45 -2.37
N PRO A 27 -19.02 -12.51 -1.73
CA PRO A 27 -17.62 -12.88 -1.90
C PRO A 27 -17.16 -13.03 -3.36
N GLU A 28 -16.12 -12.27 -3.69
CA GLU A 28 -15.45 -12.28 -4.99
C GLU A 28 -14.86 -13.65 -5.40
N PRO A 29 -14.76 -13.95 -6.72
CA PRO A 29 -14.13 -15.16 -7.20
C PRO A 29 -12.66 -15.28 -6.76
N LYS A 30 -12.33 -16.37 -6.05
CA LYS A 30 -10.97 -16.61 -5.52
C LYS A 30 -9.87 -16.52 -6.57
N GLY A 31 -10.15 -16.94 -7.80
CA GLY A 31 -9.20 -16.84 -8.92
C GLY A 31 -8.92 -15.40 -9.33
N LEU A 32 -9.93 -14.53 -9.29
CA LEU A 32 -9.79 -13.12 -9.61
C LEU A 32 -9.06 -12.37 -8.49
N LEU A 33 -9.39 -12.67 -7.23
CA LEU A 33 -8.64 -12.20 -6.05
C LEU A 33 -7.14 -12.58 -6.13
N ALA A 34 -6.84 -13.85 -6.43
CA ALA A 34 -5.46 -14.31 -6.59
C ALA A 34 -4.75 -13.56 -7.73
N THR A 35 -5.43 -13.33 -8.85
CA THR A 35 -4.88 -12.60 -9.99
C THR A 35 -4.58 -11.14 -9.64
N ALA A 36 -5.48 -10.46 -8.90
CA ALA A 36 -5.27 -9.09 -8.44
C ALA A 36 -4.10 -8.99 -7.45
N PHE A 37 -4.00 -9.94 -6.51
CA PHE A 37 -2.87 -10.00 -5.57
C PHE A 37 -1.54 -10.18 -6.31
N MET A 38 -1.47 -11.13 -7.25
CA MET A 38 -0.27 -11.37 -8.05
C MET A 38 0.08 -10.19 -8.96
N SER A 39 -0.92 -9.51 -9.51
CA SER A 39 -0.73 -8.27 -10.27
C SER A 39 -0.09 -7.18 -9.41
N GLY A 40 -0.60 -6.97 -8.19
CA GLY A 40 -0.01 -6.05 -7.23
C GLY A 40 1.44 -6.37 -6.87
N ALA A 41 1.75 -7.65 -6.66
CA ALA A 41 3.12 -8.12 -6.44
C ALA A 41 4.02 -7.87 -7.66
N ALA A 42 3.52 -8.01 -8.89
CA ALA A 42 4.30 -7.70 -10.09
C ALA A 42 4.54 -6.19 -10.25
N PHE A 43 3.53 -5.36 -9.97
CA PHE A 43 3.60 -3.92 -10.10
C PHE A 43 4.50 -3.25 -9.05
N SER A 44 4.77 -3.90 -7.91
CA SER A 44 5.77 -3.40 -6.96
C SER A 44 7.18 -3.35 -7.54
N PHE A 45 7.55 -4.31 -8.40
CA PHE A 45 8.83 -4.27 -9.11
C PHE A 45 8.89 -3.12 -10.13
N LEU A 46 7.76 -2.79 -10.78
CA LEU A 46 7.68 -1.65 -11.68
C LEU A 46 7.81 -0.33 -10.92
N ALA A 47 7.11 -0.19 -9.80
CA ALA A 47 7.24 0.96 -8.91
C ALA A 47 8.67 1.13 -8.43
N LEU A 48 9.32 0.05 -7.97
CA LEU A 48 10.72 0.05 -7.56
C LEU A 48 11.65 0.48 -8.71
N ALA A 49 11.44 -0.01 -9.93
CA ALA A 49 12.24 0.39 -11.08
C ALA A 49 12.14 1.90 -11.35
N VAL A 50 10.94 2.47 -11.28
CA VAL A 50 10.72 3.92 -11.43
C VAL A 50 11.39 4.70 -10.29
N GLN A 51 11.22 4.27 -9.04
CA GLN A 51 11.87 4.90 -7.88
C GLN A 51 13.41 4.88 -8.01
N LEU A 52 14.00 3.79 -8.51
CA LEU A 52 15.45 3.70 -8.76
C LEU A 52 15.91 4.66 -9.87
N ILE A 53 15.12 4.86 -10.93
CA ILE A 53 15.42 5.85 -11.98
C ILE A 53 15.35 7.27 -11.43
N LEU A 54 14.31 7.60 -10.63
CA LEU A 54 14.17 8.90 -9.98
C LEU A 54 15.33 9.19 -9.01
N LYS A 55 15.83 8.17 -8.31
CA LYS A 55 17.02 8.28 -7.47
C LYS A 55 18.28 8.59 -8.28
N ARG A 56 18.50 7.91 -9.42
CA ARG A 56 19.70 8.07 -10.27
C ARG A 56 19.77 9.41 -10.99
N THR A 57 18.63 10.02 -11.27
CA THR A 57 18.53 11.29 -12.01
C THR A 57 18.78 12.52 -11.14
N GLY A 58 19.04 12.33 -9.83
CA GLY A 58 19.37 13.42 -8.90
C GLY A 58 18.17 14.24 -8.42
N TYR A 59 16.95 13.90 -8.88
CA TYR A 59 15.72 14.53 -8.38
C TYR A 59 15.46 14.20 -6.90
N ILE A 60 16.04 13.12 -6.39
CA ILE A 60 15.87 12.64 -5.01
C ILE A 60 17.27 12.39 -4.42
N PRO A 61 17.70 13.16 -3.39
CA PRO A 61 18.98 12.95 -2.72
C PRO A 61 19.11 11.55 -2.11
N GLU A 62 20.34 11.09 -1.92
CA GLU A 62 20.65 9.79 -1.33
C GLU A 62 20.12 9.71 0.12
N MET A 63 18.92 9.16 0.32
CA MET A 63 18.26 9.09 1.64
C MET A 63 18.93 8.14 2.66
N ILE A 64 20.09 7.56 2.37
CA ILE A 64 20.69 6.54 3.23
C ILE A 64 22.20 6.78 3.36
N ARG A 65 22.54 7.73 4.25
CA ARG A 65 23.80 7.75 4.99
C ARG A 65 23.48 7.93 6.48
N PRO A 66 23.73 6.92 7.34
CA PRO A 66 23.46 7.01 8.79
C PRO A 66 24.27 8.12 9.50
N ASP A 67 25.28 8.66 8.83
CA ASP A 67 26.30 9.58 9.33
C ASP A 67 26.06 11.06 8.92
N ALA A 68 25.03 11.37 8.14
CA ALA A 68 24.77 12.73 7.65
C ALA A 68 23.41 13.30 8.09
N VAL A 69 23.20 13.41 9.40
CA VAL A 69 21.97 13.99 10.01
C VAL A 69 21.87 15.52 9.84
N ALA A 70 22.84 16.22 9.25
CA ALA A 70 22.92 17.68 9.43
C ALA A 70 22.78 18.58 8.19
N ALA A 71 22.74 18.10 6.94
CA ALA A 71 22.84 19.05 5.82
C ALA A 71 22.24 18.58 4.48
N PHE A 72 20.93 18.32 4.43
CA PHE A 72 20.21 18.37 3.15
C PHE A 72 18.85 19.02 3.37
N LEU A 73 18.52 20.00 2.52
CA LEU A 73 17.31 20.82 2.59
C LEU A 73 16.07 19.96 2.95
N PRO A 74 15.38 20.22 4.08
CA PRO A 74 14.24 19.40 4.51
C PRO A 74 13.15 19.29 3.43
N TYR A 75 13.03 20.30 2.57
CA TYR A 75 12.11 20.33 1.43
C TYR A 75 12.38 19.24 0.38
N GLY A 76 13.65 18.89 0.12
CA GLY A 76 14.01 17.88 -0.88
C GLY A 76 13.67 16.46 -0.42
N VAL A 77 13.86 16.17 0.86
CA VAL A 77 13.53 14.87 1.46
C VAL A 77 12.02 14.68 1.52
N ILE A 78 11.27 15.72 1.94
CA ILE A 78 9.80 15.68 1.95
C ILE A 78 9.26 15.46 0.54
N GLY A 79 9.68 16.27 -0.43
CA GLY A 79 9.23 16.13 -1.83
C GLY A 79 9.47 14.72 -2.37
N ALA A 80 10.60 14.11 -2.05
CA ALA A 80 10.94 12.76 -2.45
C ALA A 80 10.09 11.67 -1.77
N ILE A 81 9.77 11.82 -0.47
CA ILE A 81 8.87 10.90 0.25
C ILE A 81 7.50 10.87 -0.45
N PHE A 82 6.91 12.04 -0.70
CA PHE A 82 5.61 12.11 -1.37
C PHE A 82 5.67 11.67 -2.83
N ALA A 83 6.77 11.93 -3.55
CA ALA A 83 6.96 11.43 -4.91
C ALA A 83 7.03 9.89 -4.96
N PHE A 84 7.75 9.26 -4.03
CA PHE A 84 7.81 7.79 -3.93
C PHE A 84 6.46 7.20 -3.55
N SER A 85 5.78 7.76 -2.56
CA SER A 85 4.41 7.36 -2.22
C SER A 85 3.46 7.50 -3.40
N PHE A 86 3.53 8.60 -4.15
CA PHE A 86 2.69 8.82 -5.34
C PHE A 86 2.92 7.75 -6.41
N VAL A 87 4.19 7.44 -6.72
CA VAL A 87 4.55 6.38 -7.66
C VAL A 87 3.90 5.07 -7.23
N GLU A 88 4.04 4.68 -5.97
CA GLU A 88 3.46 3.43 -5.49
C GLU A 88 1.94 3.40 -5.56
N GLU A 89 1.25 4.47 -5.16
CA GLU A 89 -0.22 4.50 -5.21
C GLU A 89 -0.74 4.40 -6.65
N ILE A 90 -0.06 5.02 -7.62
CA ILE A 90 -0.37 4.84 -9.05
C ILE A 90 -0.20 3.38 -9.46
N PHE A 91 0.92 2.75 -9.14
CA PHE A 91 1.18 1.37 -9.57
C PHE A 91 0.25 0.37 -8.85
N LYS A 92 -0.10 0.58 -7.58
CA LYS A 92 -1.11 -0.23 -6.87
C LYS A 92 -2.47 -0.12 -7.54
N PHE A 93 -2.91 1.10 -7.83
CA PHE A 93 -4.17 1.31 -8.51
C PHE A 93 -4.16 0.70 -9.92
N ALA A 94 -3.10 0.91 -10.70
CA ALA A 94 -2.97 0.35 -12.04
C ALA A 94 -3.03 -1.19 -12.01
N ALA A 95 -2.41 -1.83 -11.02
CA ALA A 95 -2.47 -3.28 -10.84
C ALA A 95 -3.91 -3.76 -10.63
N ALA A 96 -4.68 -3.11 -9.77
CA ALA A 96 -6.10 -3.44 -9.55
C ALA A 96 -6.94 -3.16 -10.80
N TYR A 97 -6.88 -1.93 -11.32
CA TYR A 97 -7.67 -1.47 -12.45
C TYR A 97 -7.50 -2.35 -13.70
N LEU A 98 -6.25 -2.62 -14.09
CA LEU A 98 -5.97 -3.44 -15.28
C LEU A 98 -6.41 -4.90 -15.11
N THR A 99 -6.55 -5.37 -13.87
CA THR A 99 -6.94 -6.75 -13.59
C THR A 99 -8.46 -6.94 -13.62
N VAL A 100 -9.21 -6.01 -13.00
CA VAL A 100 -10.63 -6.25 -12.70
C VAL A 100 -11.61 -5.32 -13.40
N HIS A 101 -11.19 -4.14 -13.89
CA HIS A 101 -12.13 -3.12 -14.37
C HIS A 101 -13.08 -3.58 -15.49
N ASN A 102 -12.63 -4.53 -16.33
CA ASN A 102 -13.43 -5.06 -17.44
C ASN A 102 -13.98 -6.48 -17.16
N LYS A 103 -13.95 -6.93 -15.91
CA LYS A 103 -14.45 -8.26 -15.52
C LYS A 103 -15.94 -8.18 -15.22
N PRO A 104 -16.72 -9.21 -15.60
CA PRO A 104 -18.15 -9.25 -15.31
C PRO A 104 -18.42 -9.34 -13.80
N ASP A 105 -17.51 -9.96 -13.03
CA ASP A 105 -17.59 -10.07 -11.58
C ASP A 105 -17.24 -8.77 -10.84
N PHE A 106 -16.87 -7.69 -11.55
CA PHE A 106 -16.67 -6.37 -10.96
C PHE A 106 -17.98 -5.58 -11.06
N ASP A 107 -19.00 -6.03 -10.34
CA ASP A 107 -20.38 -5.61 -10.52
C ASP A 107 -20.96 -4.81 -9.35
N GLU A 108 -20.30 -4.72 -8.19
CA GLU A 108 -20.72 -3.89 -7.08
C GLU A 108 -19.77 -2.69 -6.82
N PRO A 109 -20.23 -1.63 -6.13
CA PRO A 109 -19.37 -0.50 -5.80
C PRO A 109 -18.23 -0.86 -4.82
N VAL A 110 -18.47 -1.79 -3.90
CA VAL A 110 -17.50 -2.15 -2.84
C VAL A 110 -16.30 -2.92 -3.39
N ASP A 111 -16.47 -3.63 -4.51
CA ASP A 111 -15.43 -4.39 -5.22
C ASP A 111 -14.22 -3.52 -5.56
N ALA A 112 -14.46 -2.24 -5.87
CA ALA A 112 -13.38 -1.28 -6.17
C ALA A 112 -12.44 -1.11 -4.98
N MET A 113 -12.97 -1.13 -3.76
CA MET A 113 -12.17 -1.11 -2.53
C MET A 113 -11.52 -2.47 -2.28
N ILE A 114 -12.27 -3.57 -2.41
CA ILE A 114 -11.76 -4.93 -2.18
C ILE A 114 -10.58 -5.23 -3.10
N TYR A 115 -10.74 -5.06 -4.42
CA TYR A 115 -9.68 -5.34 -5.38
C TYR A 115 -8.48 -4.39 -5.28
N ALA A 116 -8.71 -3.11 -4.94
CA ALA A 116 -7.60 -2.19 -4.66
C ALA A 116 -6.78 -2.66 -3.45
N VAL A 117 -7.43 -3.06 -2.36
CA VAL A 117 -6.77 -3.61 -1.16
C VAL A 117 -6.03 -4.90 -1.49
N VAL A 118 -6.65 -5.82 -2.23
CA VAL A 118 -6.04 -7.11 -2.61
C VAL A 118 -4.76 -6.89 -3.43
N ALA A 119 -4.79 -5.98 -4.41
CA ALA A 119 -3.59 -5.60 -5.16
C ALA A 119 -2.53 -4.96 -4.25
N ALA A 120 -2.92 -4.06 -3.35
CA ALA A 120 -1.99 -3.42 -2.42
C ALA A 120 -1.36 -4.41 -1.42
N LEU A 121 -2.07 -5.46 -1.01
CA LEU A 121 -1.53 -6.53 -0.17
C LEU A 121 -0.51 -7.39 -0.90
N GLY A 122 -0.72 -7.66 -2.19
CA GLY A 122 0.28 -8.28 -3.06
C GLY A 122 1.55 -7.43 -3.18
N PHE A 123 1.37 -6.12 -3.38
CA PHE A 123 2.47 -5.15 -3.40
C PHE A 123 3.23 -5.14 -2.07
N ALA A 124 2.53 -4.97 -0.94
CA ALA A 124 3.11 -4.93 0.40
C ALA A 124 3.82 -6.23 0.78
N THR A 125 3.35 -7.38 0.27
CA THR A 125 4.00 -8.68 0.49
C THR A 125 5.40 -8.73 -0.12
N VAL A 126 5.59 -8.19 -1.33
CA VAL A 126 6.92 -8.10 -1.94
C VAL A 126 7.84 -7.19 -1.13
N GLU A 127 7.32 -6.06 -0.65
CA GLU A 127 8.12 -5.17 0.20
C GLU A 127 8.44 -5.79 1.56
N ASN A 128 7.52 -6.55 2.17
CA ASN A 128 7.77 -7.26 3.42
C ASN A 128 8.92 -8.27 3.25
N LEU A 129 8.93 -8.99 2.13
CA LEU A 129 10.03 -9.91 1.76
C LEU A 129 11.35 -9.16 1.55
N GLY A 130 11.32 -7.99 0.90
CA GLY A 130 12.49 -7.14 0.71
C GLY A 130 13.02 -6.57 2.03
N ALA A 131 12.13 -6.16 2.94
CA ALA A 131 12.50 -5.54 4.22
C ALA A 131 13.20 -6.49 5.19
N ILE A 132 12.93 -7.79 5.11
CA ILE A 132 13.61 -8.81 5.94
C ILE A 132 14.80 -9.47 5.24
N ALA A 133 15.09 -9.11 4.00
CA ALA A 133 16.22 -9.67 3.28
C ALA A 133 17.53 -9.25 3.96
N PRO A 134 18.43 -10.21 4.31
CA PRO A 134 19.68 -9.86 4.94
C PRO A 134 20.59 -9.10 3.96
N ALA A 135 21.49 -8.28 4.51
CA ALA A 135 22.55 -7.65 3.73
C ALA A 135 23.42 -8.71 3.02
N PRO A 136 24.01 -8.40 1.85
CA PRO A 136 24.88 -9.33 1.14
C PRO A 136 25.97 -9.89 2.05
N GLY A 137 26.08 -11.23 2.11
CA GLY A 137 27.06 -11.93 2.94
C GLY A 137 26.67 -12.12 4.41
N GLN A 138 25.52 -11.62 4.87
CA GLN A 138 25.04 -11.83 6.23
C GLN A 138 23.96 -12.93 6.29
N PRO A 139 23.93 -13.74 7.38
CA PRO A 139 22.86 -14.70 7.58
C PRO A 139 21.54 -13.99 7.92
N ALA A 140 20.42 -14.58 7.49
CA ALA A 140 19.10 -14.10 7.89
C ALA A 140 18.83 -14.45 9.36
N MET A 141 18.43 -13.45 10.15
CA MET A 141 18.19 -13.60 11.59
C MET A 141 16.67 -13.63 11.87
N LEU A 142 16.17 -14.72 12.43
CA LEU A 142 14.75 -14.88 12.71
C LEU A 142 14.20 -13.80 13.65
N GLY A 143 14.95 -13.42 14.69
CA GLY A 143 14.53 -12.38 15.64
C GLY A 143 14.31 -11.02 14.96
N LEU A 144 15.26 -10.58 14.13
CA LEU A 144 15.15 -9.32 13.37
C LEU A 144 14.02 -9.38 12.34
N ALA A 145 13.83 -10.53 11.69
CA ALA A 145 12.72 -10.72 10.76
C ALA A 145 11.36 -10.62 11.47
N LEU A 146 11.20 -11.23 12.64
CA LEU A 146 9.97 -11.15 13.45
C LEU A 146 9.68 -9.72 13.91
N GLU A 147 10.70 -9.02 14.40
CA GLU A 147 10.58 -7.61 14.81
C GLU A 147 10.13 -6.74 13.63
N THR A 148 10.84 -6.84 12.51
CA THR A 148 10.55 -6.07 11.29
C THR A 148 9.15 -6.37 10.75
N VAL A 149 8.75 -7.64 10.69
CA VAL A 149 7.43 -8.06 10.21
C VAL A 149 6.32 -7.61 11.15
N SER A 150 6.55 -7.64 12.47
CA SER A 150 5.57 -7.13 13.44
C SER A 150 5.32 -5.64 13.25
N MET A 151 6.40 -4.86 13.10
CA MET A 151 6.32 -3.42 12.80
C MET A 151 5.62 -3.15 11.46
N ARG A 152 5.95 -3.93 10.42
CA ARG A 152 5.32 -3.80 9.11
C ARG A 152 3.85 -4.21 9.14
N PHE A 153 3.45 -5.22 9.90
CA PHE A 153 2.06 -5.64 10.05
C PHE A 153 1.14 -4.51 10.56
N MET A 154 1.51 -3.90 11.68
CA MET A 154 0.72 -2.83 12.30
C MET A 154 0.89 -1.48 11.61
N GLY A 155 2.06 -1.25 10.99
CA GLY A 155 2.40 -0.01 10.32
C GLY A 155 2.18 -0.07 8.81
N ALA A 156 3.25 -0.38 8.07
CA ALA A 156 3.29 -0.28 6.61
C ALA A 156 2.18 -1.09 5.93
N THR A 157 2.02 -2.38 6.23
CA THR A 157 1.00 -3.22 5.58
C THR A 157 -0.42 -2.70 5.83
N LEU A 158 -0.74 -2.26 7.05
CA LEU A 158 -2.02 -1.60 7.33
C LEU A 158 -2.17 -0.32 6.50
N LEU A 159 -1.15 0.54 6.44
CA LEU A 159 -1.14 1.75 5.60
C LEU A 159 -1.45 1.42 4.13
N HIS A 160 -0.82 0.40 3.54
CA HIS A 160 -1.08 -0.02 2.16
C HIS A 160 -2.56 -0.31 1.94
N THR A 161 -3.20 -1.01 2.88
CA THR A 161 -4.64 -1.31 2.77
C THR A 161 -5.51 -0.06 2.89
N LEU A 162 -5.17 0.86 3.78
CA LEU A 162 -5.95 2.09 4.00
C LEU A 162 -5.83 3.05 2.82
N ALA A 163 -4.61 3.26 2.33
CA ALA A 163 -4.35 4.09 1.16
C ALA A 163 -5.05 3.51 -0.09
N ALA A 164 -4.95 2.21 -0.32
CA ALA A 164 -5.62 1.55 -1.43
C ALA A 164 -7.15 1.57 -1.30
N SER A 165 -7.69 1.43 -0.08
CA SER A 165 -9.12 1.56 0.18
C SER A 165 -9.63 2.96 -0.17
N LEU A 166 -8.87 4.02 0.17
CA LEU A 166 -9.22 5.38 -0.25
C LEU A 166 -9.26 5.51 -1.77
N VAL A 167 -8.25 4.99 -2.48
CA VAL A 167 -8.29 5.01 -3.96
C VAL A 167 -9.49 4.22 -4.48
N GLY A 168 -9.75 3.04 -3.94
CA GLY A 168 -10.89 2.19 -4.31
C GLY A 168 -12.24 2.85 -4.07
N TYR A 169 -12.40 3.58 -2.96
CA TYR A 169 -13.62 4.32 -2.67
C TYR A 169 -13.91 5.38 -3.74
N TYR A 170 -12.91 6.22 -4.05
CA TYR A 170 -13.06 7.23 -5.09
C TYR A 170 -13.13 6.65 -6.50
N TRP A 171 -12.54 5.48 -6.73
CA TRP A 171 -12.71 4.72 -7.96
C TRP A 171 -14.17 4.26 -8.11
N ALA A 172 -14.78 3.69 -7.08
CA ALA A 172 -16.21 3.35 -7.06
C ALA A 172 -17.09 4.56 -7.38
N LEU A 173 -16.79 5.72 -6.77
CA LEU A 173 -17.51 6.97 -7.03
C LEU A 173 -17.38 7.43 -8.48
N SER A 174 -16.21 7.24 -9.09
CA SER A 174 -15.94 7.65 -10.47
C SER A 174 -16.65 6.81 -11.53
N ILE A 175 -16.81 5.49 -11.32
CA ILE A 175 -17.41 4.59 -12.30
C ILE A 175 -18.94 4.47 -12.17
N ARG A 176 -19.51 4.68 -10.98
CA ARG A 176 -20.95 4.55 -10.71
C ARG A 176 -21.73 5.87 -10.80
N GLY A 177 -21.19 6.85 -11.52
CA GLY A 177 -21.93 8.09 -11.83
C GLY A 177 -22.20 9.00 -10.63
N PHE A 178 -21.50 8.83 -9.51
CA PHE A 178 -21.62 9.72 -8.34
C PHE A 178 -20.87 11.06 -8.50
N GLY A 179 -20.30 11.31 -9.69
CA GLY A 179 -19.70 12.56 -10.15
C GLY A 179 -18.53 12.31 -11.11
N ARG A 180 -18.15 13.32 -11.90
CA ARG A 180 -17.11 13.26 -12.96
C ARG A 180 -15.78 12.62 -12.51
N ASN A 181 -15.00 12.09 -13.47
CA ASN A 181 -13.63 11.53 -13.38
C ASN A 181 -12.59 12.28 -12.51
N ALA A 182 -12.89 13.46 -11.98
CA ALA A 182 -12.07 14.19 -11.01
C ALA A 182 -11.89 13.43 -9.68
N TRP A 183 -12.82 12.53 -9.32
CA TRP A 183 -12.76 11.78 -8.06
C TRP A 183 -11.58 10.80 -7.99
N LEU A 184 -11.24 10.11 -9.09
CA LEU A 184 -10.17 9.11 -9.05
C LEU A 184 -8.80 9.73 -8.73
N TRP A 185 -8.43 10.82 -9.41
CA TRP A 185 -7.20 11.54 -9.11
C TRP A 185 -7.19 12.15 -7.71
N PHE A 186 -8.35 12.54 -7.20
CA PHE A 186 -8.50 12.98 -5.81
C PHE A 186 -8.23 11.83 -4.82
N GLY A 187 -8.72 10.62 -5.11
CA GLY A 187 -8.40 9.42 -4.32
C GLY A 187 -6.91 9.10 -4.30
N ILE A 188 -6.25 9.13 -5.46
CA ILE A 188 -4.78 8.92 -5.57
C ILE A 188 -4.03 10.02 -4.79
N LEU A 189 -4.45 11.28 -4.88
CA LEU A 189 -3.86 12.37 -4.12
C LEU A 189 -4.01 12.14 -2.60
N LEU A 190 -5.21 11.80 -2.13
CA LEU A 190 -5.43 11.52 -0.70
C LEU A 190 -4.63 10.31 -0.21
N ALA A 191 -4.57 9.23 -0.98
CA ALA A 191 -3.76 8.06 -0.67
C ALA A 191 -2.26 8.40 -0.62
N THR A 192 -1.78 9.23 -1.56
CA THR A 192 -0.41 9.74 -1.59
C THR A 192 -0.12 10.58 -0.35
N LEU A 193 -1.05 11.45 0.05
CA LEU A 193 -0.90 12.29 1.23
C LEU A 193 -0.88 11.45 2.51
N LEU A 194 -1.79 10.48 2.64
CA LEU A 194 -1.83 9.54 3.76
C LEU A 194 -0.52 8.74 3.85
N HIS A 195 -0.09 8.13 2.75
CA HIS A 195 1.12 7.34 2.68
C HIS A 195 2.38 8.18 2.96
N GLY A 196 2.57 9.27 2.23
CA GLY A 196 3.73 10.15 2.40
C GLY A 196 3.83 10.72 3.81
N THR A 197 2.70 11.09 4.42
CA THR A 197 2.66 11.58 5.81
C THR A 197 3.07 10.48 6.78
N PHE A 198 2.55 9.26 6.63
CA PHE A 198 2.96 8.15 7.49
C PHE A 198 4.46 7.85 7.39
N ASN A 199 5.00 7.79 6.17
CA ASN A 199 6.44 7.58 5.95
C ASN A 199 7.26 8.71 6.56
N TYR A 200 6.83 9.96 6.39
CA TYR A 200 7.46 11.12 7.02
C TYR A 200 7.45 11.02 8.55
N LEU A 201 6.34 10.62 9.17
CA LEU A 201 6.25 10.46 10.63
C LEU A 201 7.23 9.40 11.14
N ILE A 202 7.33 8.25 10.48
CA ILE A 202 8.29 7.21 10.89
C ILE A 202 9.73 7.70 10.72
N ILE A 203 10.07 8.29 9.58
CA ILE A 203 11.42 8.75 9.29
C ILE A 203 11.85 9.86 10.26
N ASN A 204 10.96 10.82 10.54
CA ASN A 204 11.28 11.98 11.37
C ASN A 204 11.35 11.65 12.86
N TYR A 205 10.49 10.77 13.37
CA TYR A 205 10.41 10.45 14.80
C TYR A 205 11.12 9.14 15.18
N GLY A 206 11.53 8.33 14.21
CA GLY A 206 12.25 7.07 14.42
C GLY A 206 11.45 5.98 15.15
N ASN A 207 10.11 6.13 15.24
CA ASN A 207 9.23 5.17 15.90
C ASN A 207 7.83 5.16 15.26
N LEU A 208 7.04 4.14 15.57
CA LEU A 208 5.72 3.92 14.99
C LEU A 208 4.58 4.69 15.67
N VAL A 209 4.75 5.25 16.88
CA VAL A 209 3.63 5.71 17.72
C VAL A 209 2.76 6.75 17.00
N TYR A 210 3.39 7.80 16.48
CA TYR A 210 2.67 8.86 15.75
C TYR A 210 2.07 8.35 14.44
N GLY A 211 2.79 7.49 13.73
CA GLY A 211 2.30 6.85 12.51
C GLY A 211 1.06 6.00 12.76
N LEU A 212 1.06 5.18 13.82
CA LEU A 212 -0.06 4.32 14.22
C LEU A 212 -1.30 5.11 14.61
N ILE A 213 -1.15 6.16 15.41
CA ILE A 213 -2.27 7.03 15.77
C ILE A 213 -2.87 7.66 14.51
N PHE A 214 -2.02 8.15 13.61
CA PHE A 214 -2.44 8.77 12.36
C PHE A 214 -3.22 7.81 11.45
N ILE A 215 -2.70 6.59 11.21
CA ILE A 215 -3.40 5.61 10.37
C ILE A 215 -4.60 4.96 11.07
N ALA A 216 -4.64 4.90 12.40
CA ALA A 216 -5.82 4.44 13.13
C ALA A 216 -7.02 5.37 12.89
N VAL A 217 -6.79 6.69 12.91
CA VAL A 217 -7.82 7.68 12.57
C VAL A 217 -8.26 7.52 11.12
N ALA A 218 -7.32 7.36 10.18
CA ALA A 218 -7.65 7.08 8.77
C ALA A 218 -8.46 5.78 8.60
N GLY A 219 -8.15 4.75 9.39
CA GLY A 219 -8.87 3.48 9.44
C GLY A 219 -10.35 3.64 9.78
N LEU A 220 -10.70 4.51 10.72
CA LEU A 220 -12.10 4.79 11.04
C LEU A 220 -12.86 5.35 9.84
N PHE A 221 -12.26 6.27 9.08
CA PHE A 221 -12.89 6.81 7.88
C PHE A 221 -13.02 5.77 6.76
N VAL A 222 -12.00 4.94 6.56
CA VAL A 222 -12.02 3.85 5.57
C VAL A 222 -13.13 2.84 5.88
N LEU A 223 -13.30 2.44 7.15
CA LEU A 223 -14.39 1.54 7.53
C LEU A 223 -15.76 2.17 7.28
N LEU A 224 -15.93 3.46 7.56
CA LEU A 224 -17.17 4.18 7.22
C LEU A 224 -17.39 4.23 5.70
N ASP A 225 -16.34 4.33 4.91
CA ASP A 225 -16.42 4.33 3.45
C ASP A 225 -16.85 2.96 2.89
N PHE A 226 -16.36 1.85 3.46
CA PHE A 226 -16.86 0.50 3.18
C PHE A 226 -18.37 0.41 3.48
N GLU A 227 -18.81 0.83 4.66
CA GLU A 227 -20.24 0.81 5.04
C GLU A 227 -21.12 1.65 4.10
N LYS A 228 -20.63 2.80 3.63
CA LYS A 228 -21.36 3.61 2.64
C LYS A 228 -21.54 2.90 1.31
N LEU A 229 -20.56 2.12 0.86
CA LEU A 229 -20.62 1.45 -0.44
C LEU A 229 -21.41 0.13 -0.38
N LYS A 230 -21.27 -0.66 0.70
CA LYS A 230 -22.07 -1.88 0.92
C LYS A 230 -23.58 -1.65 0.82
N ASN A 231 -24.04 -0.47 1.24
CA ASN A 231 -25.45 -0.11 1.28
C ASN A 231 -25.96 0.56 -0.02
N LYS A 232 -25.12 0.68 -1.06
CA LYS A 232 -25.55 1.27 -2.34
C LYS A 232 -26.12 0.20 -3.27
N PRO A 233 -27.20 0.51 -4.01
CA PRO A 233 -27.71 -0.39 -5.04
C PRO A 233 -26.70 -0.51 -6.18
N VAL A 234 -26.65 -1.72 -6.76
CA VAL A 234 -25.82 -2.11 -7.93
C VAL A 234 -26.24 -1.36 -9.19
#